data_AF-A0A6M1SCJ0-F1
#
_entry.id   AF-A0A6M1SCJ0-F1
#
_cell.length_a   1.000
_cell.length_b   1.000
_cell.length_c   1.000
_cell.angle_alpha   90.00
_cell.angle_beta   90.00
_cell.angle_gamma   90.00
#
_symmetry.space_group_name_H-M   'P 1'
#
loop_
_entity.id
_entity.type
_entity.pdbx_description
1 polymer ?
#
loop_
_entity_poly.entity_id
_entity_poly.type
_entity_poly.pdbx_seq_one_letter_code
_entity_poly.pdbx_strand_id
1 'polypeptide(L)'
;MKLRLETAAMDALTVRLFDAIDERNMAWIMAADEALRRAFDDALIDLIPSYTTLLVHYDCQKLTFSQATTLVRSALHDLTPADTQQGQLHEIPVWYDESVGPELPSVATRAGLSVDDLIERHCSHDYCVFALGFAPGYGFMGLVDEAIATPRLKTPRRRVAAGSVGIADRQTAIYPLLSPGGWNILGRTAVPLFERAKRGEPLLRPGDKVRFKAISKAEFEAAGGDTTPLEERP
;
A
#
# COMPACT_ATOMS: atom_id res chain seq x y z
N MET A 1 10.03 -18.23 7.58
CA MET A 1 9.84 -18.15 6.12
C MET A 1 9.42 -19.53 5.60
N LYS A 2 8.49 -19.60 4.64
CA LYS A 2 8.01 -20.84 3.99
C LYS A 2 7.91 -20.60 2.49
N LEU A 3 9.00 -20.84 1.76
CA LEU A 3 9.06 -20.63 0.31
C LEU A 3 8.07 -21.56 -0.42
N ARG A 4 7.13 -20.98 -1.17
CA ARG A 4 6.26 -21.67 -2.13
C ARG A 4 6.28 -20.93 -3.46
N LEU A 5 6.25 -21.69 -4.55
CA LEU A 5 6.19 -21.16 -5.90
C LEU A 5 4.85 -21.55 -6.51
N GLU A 6 4.13 -20.56 -6.99
CA GLU A 6 2.81 -20.69 -7.62
C GLU A 6 2.93 -20.15 -9.05
N THR A 7 2.51 -20.93 -10.05
CA THR A 7 2.49 -20.47 -11.45
C THR A 7 1.39 -19.43 -11.61
N ALA A 8 1.76 -18.21 -12.02
CA ALA A 8 0.81 -17.14 -12.31
C ALA A 8 0.50 -17.07 -13.82
N ALA A 9 1.51 -17.27 -14.66
CA ALA A 9 1.40 -17.34 -16.11
C ALA A 9 2.56 -18.18 -16.70
N MET A 10 2.67 -18.24 -18.03
CA MET A 10 3.76 -18.95 -18.71
C MET A 10 5.14 -18.35 -18.40
N ASP A 11 5.18 -17.05 -18.19
CA ASP A 11 6.34 -16.19 -17.98
C ASP A 11 6.33 -15.52 -16.59
N ALA A 12 5.44 -15.96 -15.69
CA ALA A 12 5.28 -15.35 -14.37
C ALA A 12 5.15 -16.36 -13.22
N LEU A 13 5.91 -16.11 -12.15
CA LEU A 13 5.95 -16.91 -10.93
C LEU A 13 5.58 -16.05 -9.72
N THR A 14 4.60 -16.50 -8.94
CA THR A 14 4.35 -15.94 -7.61
C THR A 14 5.23 -16.67 -6.60
N VAL A 15 6.16 -15.94 -6.01
CA VAL A 15 7.08 -16.39 -4.96
C VAL A 15 6.48 -16.00 -3.61
N ARG A 16 5.98 -16.97 -2.86
CA ARG A 16 5.40 -16.73 -1.53
C ARG A 16 6.40 -17.09 -0.44
N LEU A 17 6.63 -16.15 0.48
CA LEU A 17 7.55 -16.33 1.61
C LEU A 17 6.83 -16.52 2.94
N PHE A 18 5.60 -16.02 3.08
CA PHE A 18 4.84 -16.03 4.32
C PHE A 18 3.35 -16.34 4.09
N ASP A 19 2.69 -16.83 5.15
CA ASP A 19 1.25 -17.16 5.13
C ASP A 19 0.38 -15.97 5.58
N ALA A 20 0.94 -15.03 6.33
CA ALA A 20 0.22 -13.91 6.94
C ALA A 20 1.00 -12.60 6.76
N ILE A 21 0.26 -11.50 6.68
CA ILE A 21 0.81 -10.13 6.62
C ILE A 21 1.34 -9.77 8.00
N ASP A 22 2.61 -9.37 8.05
CA ASP A 22 3.29 -8.96 9.28
C ASP A 22 4.44 -8.04 8.91
N GLU A 23 4.49 -6.86 9.51
CA GLU A 23 5.52 -5.83 9.26
C GLU A 23 6.94 -6.34 9.53
N ARG A 24 7.10 -7.29 10.47
CA ARG A 24 8.39 -7.91 10.78
C ARG A 24 8.98 -8.70 9.61
N ASN A 25 8.13 -9.10 8.66
CA ASN A 25 8.54 -9.83 7.47
C ASN A 25 9.01 -8.90 6.34
N MET A 26 8.86 -7.57 6.46
CA MET A 26 9.20 -6.65 5.38
C MET A 26 10.69 -6.72 5.00
N ALA A 27 11.56 -6.88 6.01
CA ALA A 27 13.00 -7.08 5.80
C ALA A 27 13.32 -8.26 4.87
N TRP A 28 12.51 -9.32 4.95
CA TRP A 28 12.67 -10.52 4.13
C TRP A 28 12.12 -10.34 2.72
N ILE A 29 11.02 -9.60 2.55
CA ILE A 29 10.49 -9.25 1.22
C ILE A 29 11.50 -8.37 0.47
N MET A 30 12.06 -7.36 1.14
CA MET A 30 13.07 -6.47 0.54
C MET A 30 14.35 -7.22 0.17
N ALA A 31 14.83 -8.10 1.05
CA ALA A 31 15.98 -8.94 0.73
C ALA A 31 15.71 -9.86 -0.48
N ALA A 32 14.51 -10.45 -0.54
CA ALA A 32 14.12 -11.29 -1.65
C ALA A 32 13.99 -10.49 -2.96
N ASP A 33 13.46 -9.26 -2.90
CA ASP A 33 13.39 -8.36 -4.05
C ASP A 33 14.80 -8.09 -4.61
N GLU A 34 15.74 -7.70 -3.75
CA GLU A 34 17.14 -7.46 -4.16
C GLU A 34 17.80 -8.73 -4.72
N ALA A 35 17.66 -9.86 -4.02
CA ALA A 35 18.25 -11.13 -4.43
C ALA A 35 17.72 -11.61 -5.79
N LEU A 36 16.40 -11.49 -6.02
CA LEU A 36 15.77 -11.88 -7.26
C LEU A 36 16.12 -10.93 -8.42
N ARG A 37 16.18 -9.61 -8.18
CA ARG A 37 16.68 -8.65 -9.18
C ARG A 37 18.09 -9.00 -9.63
N ARG A 38 18.99 -9.27 -8.67
CA ARG A 38 20.37 -9.67 -8.98
C ARG A 38 20.45 -11.02 -9.70
N ALA A 39 19.60 -11.99 -9.33
CA ALA A 39 19.65 -13.32 -9.89
C ALA A 39 19.10 -13.40 -11.31
N PHE A 40 17.97 -12.72 -11.58
CA PHE A 40 17.33 -12.71 -12.90
C PHE A 40 17.99 -11.73 -13.88
N ASP A 41 18.60 -10.64 -13.37
CA ASP A 41 19.34 -9.65 -14.15
C ASP A 41 18.62 -9.25 -15.45
N ASP A 42 19.23 -9.50 -16.61
CA ASP A 42 18.69 -9.14 -17.92
C ASP A 42 17.49 -9.98 -18.38
N ALA A 43 17.20 -11.10 -17.70
CA ALA A 43 16.01 -11.90 -17.92
C ALA A 43 14.80 -11.43 -17.08
N LEU A 44 14.98 -10.47 -16.17
CA LEU A 44 13.87 -9.90 -15.42
C LEU A 44 13.12 -8.86 -16.26
N ILE A 45 11.82 -9.07 -16.47
CA ILE A 45 10.92 -8.08 -17.08
C ILE A 45 10.38 -7.15 -15.99
N ASP A 46 9.84 -7.74 -14.92
CA ASP A 46 9.32 -6.99 -13.78
C ASP A 46 9.38 -7.83 -12.49
N LEU A 47 9.46 -7.14 -11.35
CA LEU A 47 9.41 -7.75 -10.03
C LEU A 47 8.59 -6.88 -9.09
N ILE A 48 7.47 -7.46 -8.63
CA ILE A 48 6.47 -6.74 -7.85
C ILE A 48 6.37 -7.37 -6.46
N PRO A 49 6.96 -6.76 -5.42
CA PRO A 49 6.76 -7.19 -4.05
C PRO A 49 5.36 -6.80 -3.56
N SER A 50 4.75 -7.68 -2.77
CA SER A 50 3.42 -7.47 -2.19
C SER A 50 3.23 -8.31 -0.93
N TYR A 51 3.26 -7.64 0.24
CA TYR A 51 3.05 -8.20 1.59
C TYR A 51 3.83 -9.49 1.91
N THR A 52 3.37 -10.64 1.42
CA THR A 52 3.91 -11.98 1.69
C THR A 52 4.50 -12.65 0.45
N THR A 53 4.40 -11.99 -0.71
CA THR A 53 4.73 -12.54 -2.02
C THR A 53 5.56 -11.56 -2.85
N LEU A 54 6.27 -12.09 -3.85
CA LEU A 54 6.82 -11.35 -4.97
C LEU A 54 6.33 -11.99 -6.27
N LEU A 55 5.82 -11.19 -7.21
CA LEU A 55 5.53 -11.66 -8.56
C LEU A 55 6.76 -11.41 -9.43
N VAL A 56 7.38 -12.49 -9.91
CA VAL A 56 8.51 -12.45 -10.83
C VAL A 56 7.96 -12.61 -12.24
N HIS A 57 8.11 -11.59 -13.09
CA HIS A 57 7.86 -11.66 -14.52
C HIS A 57 9.20 -11.70 -15.25
N TYR A 58 9.45 -12.75 -16.03
CA TYR A 58 10.74 -12.97 -16.68
C TYR A 58 10.59 -13.24 -18.18
N ASP A 59 11.67 -13.02 -18.93
CA ASP A 59 11.70 -13.28 -20.36
C ASP A 59 11.77 -14.79 -20.65
N CYS A 60 10.65 -15.35 -21.13
CA CYS A 60 10.53 -16.78 -21.45
C CYS A 60 11.34 -17.21 -22.69
N GLN A 61 11.89 -16.27 -23.46
CA GLN A 61 12.85 -16.58 -24.54
C GLN A 61 14.26 -16.82 -23.98
N LYS A 62 14.59 -16.26 -22.81
CA LYS A 62 15.88 -16.43 -22.13
C LYS A 62 15.86 -17.56 -21.11
N LEU A 63 14.76 -17.72 -20.38
CA LEU A 63 14.62 -18.72 -19.32
C LEU A 63 13.38 -19.60 -19.53
N THR A 64 13.57 -20.90 -19.45
CA THR A 64 12.45 -21.83 -19.30
C THR A 64 11.85 -21.72 -17.89
N PHE A 65 10.60 -22.14 -17.73
CA PHE A 65 9.93 -22.18 -16.43
C PHE A 65 10.71 -22.96 -15.36
N SER A 66 11.33 -24.09 -15.74
CA SER A 66 12.14 -24.88 -14.81
C SER A 66 13.43 -24.16 -14.40
N GLN A 67 14.07 -23.43 -15.31
CA GLN A 67 15.26 -22.62 -15.00
C GLN A 67 14.90 -21.47 -14.07
N ALA A 68 13.81 -20.73 -14.36
CA ALA A 68 13.33 -19.65 -13.51
C ALA A 68 13.01 -20.14 -12.09
N THR A 69 12.35 -21.29 -11.95
CA THR A 69 12.05 -21.92 -10.64
C THR A 69 13.33 -22.25 -9.88
N THR A 70 14.32 -22.87 -10.54
CA THR A 70 15.62 -23.18 -9.93
C THR A 70 16.35 -21.92 -9.50
N LEU A 71 16.31 -20.87 -10.32
CA LEU A 71 16.95 -19.59 -10.04
C LEU A 71 16.35 -18.92 -8.79
N VAL A 72 15.02 -18.89 -8.67
CA VAL A 72 14.34 -18.41 -7.46
C VAL A 72 14.79 -19.20 -6.23
N ARG A 73 14.80 -20.53 -6.30
CA ARG A 73 15.22 -21.35 -5.14
C ARG A 73 16.67 -21.09 -4.74
N SER A 74 17.56 -20.96 -5.72
CA SER A 74 18.97 -20.66 -5.47
C SER A 74 19.15 -19.27 -4.87
N ALA A 75 18.48 -18.26 -5.41
CA ALA A 75 18.58 -16.87 -4.95
C ALA A 75 18.10 -16.70 -3.48
N LEU A 76 17.18 -17.57 -3.04
CA LEU A 76 16.54 -17.46 -1.72
C LEU A 76 17.03 -18.51 -0.71
N HIS A 77 17.99 -19.39 -1.06
CA HIS A 77 18.44 -20.50 -0.23
C HIS A 77 19.01 -20.03 1.12
N ASP A 78 19.91 -19.05 1.09
CA ASP A 78 20.56 -18.46 2.28
C ASP A 78 20.15 -17.00 2.46
N LEU A 79 18.89 -16.68 2.18
CA LEU A 79 18.39 -15.32 2.32
C LEU A 79 18.53 -14.87 3.77
N THR A 80 19.01 -13.65 3.96
CA THR A 80 19.06 -12.97 5.26
C THR A 80 18.20 -11.71 5.20
N PRO A 81 17.60 -11.27 6.32
CA PRO A 81 16.75 -10.09 6.32
C PRO A 81 17.57 -8.85 5.98
N ALA A 82 17.03 -8.00 5.10
CA ALA A 82 17.63 -6.72 4.77
C ALA A 82 17.57 -5.74 5.95
N ASP A 83 18.43 -4.72 5.93
CA ASP A 83 18.33 -3.61 6.86
C ASP A 83 17.14 -2.70 6.46
N THR A 84 16.07 -2.73 7.26
CA THR A 84 14.86 -1.93 7.03
C THR A 84 14.95 -0.51 7.54
N GLN A 85 16.08 -0.09 8.15
CA GLN A 85 16.26 1.30 8.57
C GLN A 85 16.40 2.29 7.41
N GLN A 86 16.49 1.82 6.17
CA GLN A 86 16.63 2.67 4.99
C GLN A 86 15.31 3.29 4.49
N GLY A 87 14.15 2.80 4.95
CA GLY A 87 12.85 3.35 4.54
C GLY A 87 12.62 4.77 5.04
N GLN A 88 12.11 5.66 4.19
CA GLN A 88 11.82 7.03 4.59
C GLN A 88 10.51 7.11 5.38
N LEU A 89 10.48 7.90 6.46
CA LEU A 89 9.23 8.26 7.14
C LEU A 89 8.61 9.48 6.44
N HIS A 90 7.38 9.32 5.96
CA HIS A 90 6.57 10.37 5.36
C HIS A 90 5.46 10.77 6.32
N GLU A 91 5.49 12.02 6.78
CA GLU A 91 4.38 12.59 7.55
C GLU A 91 3.34 13.17 6.58
N ILE A 92 2.15 12.57 6.55
CA ILE A 92 1.08 12.95 5.62
C ILE A 92 -0.02 13.69 6.40
N PRO A 93 -0.19 15.01 6.16
CA PRO A 93 -1.27 15.76 6.77
C PRO A 93 -2.62 15.37 6.15
N VAL A 94 -3.62 15.12 6.98
CA VAL A 94 -4.96 14.67 6.56
C VAL A 94 -6.01 15.50 7.25
N TRP A 95 -6.93 16.05 6.47
CA TRP A 95 -8.17 16.62 6.99
C TRP A 95 -9.21 15.51 7.11
N TYR A 96 -9.55 15.16 8.35
CA TYR A 96 -10.60 14.21 8.70
C TYR A 96 -11.90 14.97 8.90
N ASP A 97 -12.86 14.74 8.02
CA ASP A 97 -14.16 15.40 8.05
C ASP A 97 -15.16 14.57 7.26
N GLU A 98 -16.40 14.49 7.73
CA GLU A 98 -17.47 13.72 7.08
C GLU A 98 -17.70 14.17 5.63
N SER A 99 -17.50 15.46 5.32
CA SER A 99 -17.69 15.98 3.96
C SER A 99 -16.74 15.34 2.95
N VAL A 100 -15.49 15.05 3.30
CA VAL A 100 -14.50 14.44 2.40
C VAL A 100 -14.25 12.96 2.69
N GLY A 101 -14.64 12.51 3.89
CA GLY A 101 -14.59 11.14 4.40
C GLY A 101 -15.97 10.71 4.94
N PRO A 102 -16.95 10.45 4.05
CA PRO A 102 -18.33 10.16 4.45
C PRO A 102 -18.49 8.87 5.27
N GLU A 103 -17.50 7.97 5.24
CA GLU A 103 -17.53 6.78 6.07
C GLU A 103 -16.99 7.02 7.49
N LEU A 104 -16.31 8.15 7.77
CA LEU A 104 -15.67 8.44 9.06
C LEU A 104 -16.61 8.22 10.27
N PRO A 105 -17.83 8.78 10.32
CA PRO A 105 -18.72 8.56 11.47
C PRO A 105 -19.22 7.12 11.58
N SER A 106 -19.46 6.48 10.43
CA SER A 106 -19.96 5.09 10.39
C SER A 106 -18.92 4.09 10.86
N VAL A 107 -17.64 4.32 10.54
CA VAL A 107 -16.52 3.51 11.00
C VAL A 107 -16.32 3.69 12.50
N ALA A 108 -16.35 4.93 13.00
CA ALA A 108 -16.25 5.21 14.44
C ALA A 108 -17.37 4.51 15.23
N THR A 109 -18.61 4.67 14.76
CA THR A 109 -19.80 4.02 15.37
C THR A 109 -19.64 2.50 15.44
N ARG A 110 -19.17 1.88 14.35
CA ARG A 110 -19.01 0.43 14.28
C ARG A 110 -17.85 -0.09 15.15
N ALA A 111 -16.82 0.73 15.34
CA ALA A 111 -15.72 0.45 16.27
C ALA A 111 -16.11 0.68 17.74
N GLY A 112 -17.28 1.30 18.01
CA GLY A 112 -17.66 1.71 19.36
C GLY A 112 -16.81 2.87 19.90
N LEU A 113 -16.31 3.73 19.00
CA LEU A 113 -15.42 4.85 19.30
C LEU A 113 -16.07 6.19 18.97
N SER A 114 -15.57 7.28 19.56
CA SER A 114 -15.82 8.60 19.02
C SER A 114 -15.04 8.81 17.70
N VAL A 115 -15.43 9.81 16.92
CA VAL A 115 -14.68 10.19 15.71
C VAL A 115 -13.25 10.60 16.07
N ASP A 116 -13.08 11.36 17.15
CA ASP A 116 -11.77 11.81 17.63
C ASP A 116 -10.88 10.63 18.04
N ASP A 117 -11.41 9.64 18.76
CA ASP A 117 -10.66 8.43 19.13
C ASP A 117 -10.23 7.61 17.90
N LEU A 118 -11.10 7.53 16.87
CA LEU A 118 -10.76 6.86 15.62
C LEU A 118 -9.61 7.59 14.91
N ILE A 119 -9.69 8.92 14.82
CA ILE A 119 -8.65 9.75 14.21
C ILE A 119 -7.33 9.58 14.95
N GLU A 120 -7.34 9.64 16.28
CA GLU A 120 -6.15 9.44 17.12
C GLU A 120 -5.52 8.07 16.86
N ARG A 121 -6.32 7.00 16.87
CA ARG A 121 -5.82 5.64 16.57
C ARG A 121 -5.21 5.53 15.18
N HIS A 122 -5.85 6.14 14.17
CA HIS A 122 -5.32 6.14 12.81
C HIS A 122 -4.06 7.01 12.64
N CYS A 123 -3.83 8.01 13.50
CA CYS A 123 -2.64 8.86 13.45
C CYS A 123 -1.48 8.37 14.35
N SER A 124 -1.75 7.45 15.27
CA SER A 124 -0.80 7.02 16.31
C SER A 124 0.25 6.00 15.84
N HIS A 125 0.19 5.53 14.58
CA HIS A 125 1.05 4.47 14.06
C HIS A 125 1.79 4.89 12.79
N ASP A 126 2.99 4.31 12.61
CA ASP A 126 3.73 4.36 11.36
C ASP A 126 3.35 3.16 10.51
N TYR A 127 2.68 3.39 9.39
CA TYR A 127 2.25 2.32 8.51
C TYR A 127 3.33 1.97 7.50
N CYS A 128 3.71 0.70 7.44
CA CYS A 128 4.66 0.22 6.45
C CYS A 128 4.01 0.16 5.07
N VAL A 129 4.69 0.71 4.05
CA VAL A 129 4.30 0.54 2.65
C VAL A 129 4.73 -0.85 2.20
N PHE A 130 3.79 -1.76 2.02
CA PHE A 130 4.07 -3.15 1.64
C PHE A 130 4.15 -3.36 0.13
N ALA A 131 3.36 -2.60 -0.62
CA ALA A 131 3.22 -2.75 -2.06
C ALA A 131 2.78 -1.42 -2.67
N LEU A 132 3.17 -1.20 -3.93
CA LEU A 132 2.56 -0.19 -4.79
C LEU A 132 1.77 -0.90 -5.88
N GLY A 133 0.61 -0.37 -6.27
CA GLY A 133 -0.22 -0.97 -7.31
C GLY A 133 -1.62 -0.38 -7.32
N PHE A 134 -2.56 -0.94 -8.10
CA PHE A 134 -3.89 -0.35 -8.39
C PHE A 134 -3.85 0.93 -9.25
N ALA A 135 -3.03 1.91 -8.86
CA ALA A 135 -2.75 3.13 -9.61
C ALA A 135 -1.31 3.61 -9.32
N PRO A 136 -0.68 4.38 -10.23
CA PRO A 136 0.64 4.97 -9.96
C PRO A 136 0.65 5.75 -8.64
N GLY A 137 1.54 5.39 -7.72
CA GLY A 137 1.68 6.01 -6.40
C GLY A 137 0.69 5.54 -5.32
N TYR A 138 -0.23 4.61 -5.62
CA TYR A 138 -1.12 4.05 -4.60
C TYR A 138 -0.34 3.03 -3.75
N GLY A 139 -0.05 3.42 -2.51
CA GLY A 139 0.65 2.60 -1.53
C GLY A 139 -0.33 1.82 -0.66
N PHE A 140 -0.19 0.49 -0.68
CA PHE A 140 -0.88 -0.38 0.26
C PHE A 140 -0.11 -0.42 1.58
N MET A 141 -0.74 0.06 2.64
CA MET A 141 -0.11 0.21 3.94
C MET A 141 -0.90 -0.50 5.02
N GLY A 142 -0.21 -0.94 6.06
CA GLY A 142 -0.81 -1.56 7.21
C GLY A 142 0.23 -1.86 8.30
N LEU A 143 -0.17 -2.46 9.41
CA LEU A 143 -1.56 -2.80 9.76
C LEU A 143 -2.21 -1.70 10.59
N VAL A 144 -3.48 -1.37 10.31
CA VAL A 144 -4.26 -0.51 11.21
C VAL A 144 -4.54 -1.21 12.55
N ASP A 145 -4.79 -0.40 13.58
CA ASP A 145 -5.27 -0.87 14.89
C ASP A 145 -6.51 -1.74 14.69
N GLU A 146 -6.55 -2.89 15.37
CA GLU A 146 -7.65 -3.85 15.28
C GLU A 146 -9.00 -3.23 15.63
N ALA A 147 -9.02 -2.24 16.53
CA ALA A 147 -10.23 -1.54 16.93
C ALA A 147 -10.87 -0.77 15.77
N ILE A 148 -10.06 -0.24 14.83
CA ILE A 148 -10.57 0.52 13.67
C ILE A 148 -10.64 -0.33 12.39
N ALA A 149 -10.15 -1.57 12.44
CA ALA A 149 -10.13 -2.47 11.28
C ALA A 149 -11.56 -2.70 10.74
N THR A 150 -11.72 -2.47 9.44
CA THR A 150 -13.06 -2.30 8.87
C THR A 150 -13.21 -2.86 7.48
N PRO A 151 -14.05 -3.91 7.25
CA PRO A 151 -14.23 -4.46 5.91
C PRO A 151 -14.62 -3.41 4.89
N ARG A 152 -14.15 -3.64 3.67
CA ARG A 152 -14.51 -2.83 2.51
C ARG A 152 -16.03 -2.74 2.35
N LEU A 153 -16.45 -1.66 1.71
CA LEU A 153 -17.83 -1.46 1.29
C LEU A 153 -18.30 -2.61 0.41
N LYS A 154 -19.53 -3.08 0.63
CA LYS A 154 -20.16 -4.13 -0.20
C LYS A 154 -20.29 -3.69 -1.67
N THR A 155 -20.65 -2.43 -1.86
CA THR A 155 -20.75 -1.80 -3.19
C THR A 155 -19.73 -0.67 -3.27
N PRO A 156 -18.71 -0.79 -4.14
CA PRO A 156 -17.71 0.26 -4.33
C PRO A 156 -18.33 1.59 -4.79
N ARG A 157 -17.74 2.71 -4.36
CA ARG A 157 -18.03 4.03 -4.93
C ARG A 157 -17.50 4.09 -6.36
N ARG A 158 -18.26 4.72 -7.25
CA ARG A 158 -17.85 4.93 -8.65
C ARG A 158 -16.71 5.96 -8.76
N ARG A 159 -16.69 6.92 -7.83
CA ARG A 159 -15.75 8.04 -7.80
C ARG A 159 -15.27 8.24 -6.37
N VAL A 160 -13.98 8.07 -6.16
CA VAL A 160 -13.24 8.42 -4.94
C VAL A 160 -12.23 9.48 -5.36
N ALA A 161 -12.26 10.64 -4.70
CA ALA A 161 -11.43 11.77 -5.05
C ALA A 161 -9.93 11.45 -4.86
N ALA A 162 -9.08 12.14 -5.62
CA ALA A 162 -7.64 12.11 -5.37
C ALA A 162 -7.35 12.67 -3.96
N GLY A 163 -6.33 12.13 -3.31
CA GLY A 163 -5.97 12.45 -1.93
C GLY A 163 -6.87 11.81 -0.88
N SER A 164 -7.96 11.11 -1.24
CA SER A 164 -8.79 10.42 -0.26
C SER A 164 -7.98 9.39 0.52
N VAL A 165 -8.07 9.41 1.85
CA VAL A 165 -7.45 8.46 2.76
C VAL A 165 -8.53 7.49 3.21
N GLY A 166 -8.27 6.19 3.11
CA GLY A 166 -9.28 5.20 3.48
C GLY A 166 -8.71 3.93 4.06
N ILE A 167 -9.59 3.15 4.67
CA ILE A 167 -9.27 1.85 5.27
C ILE A 167 -10.13 0.72 4.68
N ALA A 168 -9.53 -0.46 4.57
CA ALA A 168 -10.21 -1.70 4.24
C ALA A 168 -9.55 -2.88 4.97
N ASP A 169 -10.37 -3.61 5.72
CA ASP A 169 -9.94 -4.63 6.66
C ASP A 169 -8.87 -4.05 7.59
N ARG A 170 -7.64 -4.56 7.51
CA ARG A 170 -6.50 -4.07 8.30
C ARG A 170 -5.54 -3.16 7.55
N GLN A 171 -5.92 -2.70 6.36
CA GLN A 171 -5.09 -1.86 5.50
C GLN A 171 -5.59 -0.42 5.48
N THR A 172 -4.66 0.51 5.26
CA THR A 172 -4.90 1.92 4.98
C THR A 172 -4.15 2.33 3.70
N ALA A 173 -4.70 3.30 2.98
CA ALA A 173 -4.15 3.75 1.70
C ALA A 173 -4.62 5.16 1.38
N ILE A 174 -3.90 5.80 0.45
CA ILE A 174 -4.25 7.11 -0.10
C ILE A 174 -4.48 6.93 -1.60
N TYR A 175 -5.62 7.41 -2.10
CA TYR A 175 -5.97 7.38 -3.51
C TYR A 175 -5.17 8.46 -4.26
N PRO A 176 -4.23 8.14 -5.17
CA PRO A 176 -3.40 9.14 -5.84
C PRO A 176 -4.15 9.92 -6.92
N LEU A 177 -5.26 9.35 -7.42
CA LEU A 177 -6.05 9.87 -8.53
C LEU A 177 -7.52 9.49 -8.35
N LEU A 178 -8.39 10.20 -9.09
CA LEU A 178 -9.82 9.92 -9.12
C LEU A 178 -10.08 8.53 -9.69
N SER A 179 -10.63 7.61 -8.87
CA SER A 179 -10.89 6.22 -9.30
C SER A 179 -12.14 5.67 -8.61
N PRO A 180 -12.72 4.54 -9.10
CA PRO A 180 -13.64 3.77 -8.27
C PRO A 180 -12.90 3.18 -7.06
N GLY A 181 -13.60 2.90 -5.97
CA GLY A 181 -12.99 2.40 -4.74
C GLY A 181 -14.00 1.85 -3.74
N GLY A 182 -13.65 0.74 -3.09
CA GLY A 182 -14.50 0.09 -2.08
C GLY A 182 -14.03 0.34 -0.65
N TRP A 183 -13.02 1.17 -0.43
CA TRP A 183 -12.48 1.42 0.91
C TRP A 183 -13.35 2.45 1.64
N ASN A 184 -13.35 2.39 2.97
CA ASN A 184 -14.06 3.35 3.81
C ASN A 184 -13.22 4.62 3.87
N ILE A 185 -13.72 5.74 3.34
CA ILE A 185 -12.95 6.98 3.26
C ILE A 185 -13.11 7.76 4.56
N LEU A 186 -11.98 8.08 5.19
CA LEU A 186 -11.91 8.73 6.49
C LEU A 186 -11.57 10.21 6.40
N GLY A 187 -10.85 10.62 5.36
CA GLY A 187 -10.37 11.99 5.22
C GLY A 187 -9.71 12.24 3.87
N ARG A 188 -9.04 13.38 3.73
CA ARG A 188 -8.34 13.77 2.50
C ARG A 188 -7.01 14.47 2.79
N THR A 189 -6.00 14.18 1.98
CA THR A 189 -4.72 14.88 1.97
C THR A 189 -4.52 15.68 0.69
N ALA A 190 -3.80 16.79 0.77
CA ALA A 190 -3.37 17.58 -0.39
C ALA A 190 -2.02 17.10 -0.96
N VAL A 191 -1.36 16.14 -0.30
CA VAL A 191 -0.05 15.65 -0.72
C VAL A 191 -0.17 14.85 -2.03
N PRO A 192 0.54 15.24 -3.10
CA PRO A 192 0.57 14.47 -4.33
C PRO A 192 1.44 13.22 -4.16
N LEU A 193 0.85 12.03 -4.33
CA LEU A 193 1.59 10.76 -4.23
C LEU A 193 2.34 10.39 -5.51
N PHE A 194 1.95 10.99 -6.63
CA PHE A 194 2.55 10.74 -7.93
C PHE A 194 2.52 12.01 -8.76
N GLU A 195 3.69 12.55 -9.07
CA GLU A 195 3.83 13.72 -9.94
C GLU A 195 4.47 13.31 -11.26
N ARG A 196 3.66 13.18 -12.32
CA ARG A 196 4.16 12.83 -13.66
C ARG A 196 5.26 13.78 -14.15
N ALA A 197 5.21 15.06 -13.75
CA ALA A 197 6.21 16.07 -14.12
C ALA A 197 7.59 15.85 -13.47
N LYS A 198 7.67 15.18 -12.31
CA LYS A 198 8.93 14.84 -11.62
C LYS A 198 9.45 13.47 -12.06
N ARG A 199 9.54 13.25 -13.38
CA ARG A 199 10.04 12.01 -14.01
C ARG A 199 9.30 10.71 -13.62
N GLY A 200 8.11 10.79 -13.02
CA GLY A 200 7.25 9.64 -12.76
C GLY A 200 7.70 8.74 -11.61
N GLU A 201 8.46 9.27 -10.64
CA GLU A 201 8.73 8.51 -9.41
C GLU A 201 7.54 8.65 -8.44
N PRO A 202 7.04 7.55 -7.87
CA PRO A 202 6.06 7.61 -6.79
C PRO A 202 6.70 8.19 -5.52
N LEU A 203 5.93 8.95 -4.75
CA LEU A 203 6.37 9.51 -3.47
C LEU A 203 6.75 8.40 -2.48
N LEU A 204 5.94 7.35 -2.45
CA LEU A 204 6.10 6.20 -1.56
C LEU A 204 6.79 5.06 -2.30
N ARG A 205 7.64 4.33 -1.58
CA ARG A 205 8.28 3.09 -2.05
C ARG A 205 8.03 1.94 -1.07
N PRO A 206 8.02 0.68 -1.52
CA PRO A 206 7.99 -0.44 -0.59
C PRO A 206 9.12 -0.34 0.45
N GLY A 207 8.76 -0.45 1.73
CA GLY A 207 9.68 -0.31 2.86
C GLY A 207 9.65 1.07 3.51
N ASP A 208 9.09 2.09 2.84
CA ASP A 208 8.81 3.38 3.48
C ASP A 208 7.75 3.24 4.58
N LYS A 209 7.70 4.26 5.44
CA LYS A 209 6.70 4.39 6.49
C LYS A 209 5.87 5.65 6.28
N VAL A 210 4.59 5.58 6.60
CA VAL A 210 3.69 6.74 6.57
C VAL A 210 3.09 6.95 7.94
N ARG A 211 3.23 8.17 8.47
CA ARG A 211 2.50 8.63 9.65
C ARG A 211 1.47 9.65 9.23
N PHE A 212 0.20 9.40 9.52
CA PHE A 212 -0.83 10.40 9.30
C PHE A 212 -0.85 11.42 10.42
N LYS A 213 -1.11 12.69 10.06
CA LYS A 213 -1.27 13.77 11.02
C LYS A 213 -2.58 14.50 10.74
N ALA A 214 -3.50 14.48 11.70
CA ALA A 214 -4.73 15.24 11.60
C ALA A 214 -4.41 16.74 11.53
N ILE A 215 -5.04 17.43 10.56
CA ILE A 215 -4.94 18.88 10.38
C ILE A 215 -6.32 19.51 10.28
N SER A 216 -6.38 20.80 10.56
CA SER A 216 -7.59 21.60 10.38
C SER A 216 -7.92 21.81 8.91
N LYS A 217 -9.19 22.17 8.64
CA LYS A 217 -9.64 22.57 7.29
C LYS A 217 -8.80 23.72 6.72
N ALA A 218 -8.48 24.71 7.54
CA ALA A 218 -7.70 25.88 7.11
C ALA A 218 -6.28 25.50 6.68
N GLU A 219 -5.62 24.59 7.39
CA GLU A 219 -4.30 24.06 7.00
C GLU A 219 -4.39 23.25 5.69
N PHE A 220 -5.47 22.49 5.51
CA PHE A 220 -5.70 21.70 4.31
C PHE A 220 -5.92 22.59 3.07
N GLU A 221 -6.75 23.62 3.20
CA GLU A 221 -6.97 24.62 2.16
C GLU A 221 -5.69 25.40 1.84
N ALA A 222 -4.91 25.78 2.86
CA ALA A 222 -3.63 26.47 2.68
C ALA A 222 -2.59 25.60 1.95
N ALA A 223 -2.67 24.28 2.10
CA ALA A 223 -1.86 23.31 1.36
C ALA A 223 -2.35 23.05 -0.07
N GLY A 224 -3.41 23.74 -0.53
CA GLY A 224 -4.01 23.58 -1.85
C GLY A 224 -5.01 22.42 -1.94
N GLY A 225 -5.51 21.94 -0.81
CA GLY A 225 -6.49 20.87 -0.73
C GLY A 225 -7.85 21.23 -1.32
N ASP A 226 -8.47 20.29 -2.03
CA ASP A 226 -9.82 20.42 -2.55
C ASP A 226 -10.86 20.01 -1.48
N THR A 227 -11.66 20.96 -1.02
CA THR A 227 -12.71 20.75 -0.02
C THR A 227 -14.04 20.28 -0.60
N THR A 228 -14.10 20.00 -1.90
CA THR A 228 -15.33 19.51 -2.54
C THR A 228 -15.79 18.22 -1.84
N PRO A 229 -17.02 18.18 -1.32
CA PRO A 229 -17.53 17.01 -0.64
C PRO A 229 -17.45 15.77 -1.52
N LEU A 230 -17.13 14.62 -0.94
CA LEU A 230 -17.21 13.36 -1.64
C LEU A 230 -18.68 12.99 -1.78
N GLU A 231 -19.21 13.08 -3.00
CA GLU A 231 -20.62 12.78 -3.31
C GLU A 231 -21.10 11.51 -2.60
N GLU A 232 -22.24 11.59 -1.92
CA GLU A 232 -22.91 10.41 -1.39
C GLU A 232 -23.34 9.48 -2.54
N ARG A 233 -23.50 8.19 -2.23
CA ARG A 233 -23.94 7.22 -3.24
C ARG A 233 -25.31 7.67 -3.78
N PRO A 234 -25.52 7.74 -5.10
CA PRO A 234 -26.88 7.83 -5.64
C PRO A 234 -27.68 6.56 -5.32
#